data_AF-A0A7S6MSP8-F1
#
_entry.id   AF-A0A7S6MSP8-F1
#
_cell.length_a   1.000
_cell.length_b   1.000
_cell.length_c   1.000
_cell.angle_alpha   90.00
_cell.angle_beta   90.00
_cell.angle_gamma   90.00
#
_symmetry.space_group_name_H-M   'P 1'
#
loop_
_entity.id
_entity.type
_entity.pdbx_description
1 polymer ?
#
loop_
_entity_poly.entity_id
_entity_poly.type
_entity_poly.pdbx_seq_one_letter_code
_entity_poly.pdbx_strand_id
1 'polypeptide(L)'
;MNLTFANILTLTRLFLAPIVLALAVAGTPLTVSLACITFIAAALTDWLDGYLARAYGQVTDMGAYLDPLADKVLTISAFVTFYIIGIMPLWMVLVNVIRDFVVTALRNIAEERGTSVKTTRLAKWKTALQMVVIISVLFLYWLSITDPGFELSGMVLGTTTDIVSILYSKLVWWMLLVLTVYTLITGIDYTVRYRNLLSRPIMSSHQIAVTIATVGYTGYLPVAPGSWCSLVFMFIALITTGVADVWFWFCIAACALALPALWAIKTLQPSWGPDPGRIVIDEAIGMCVVYAVPMMTASVWYIVGGFLLFRIFDIAKPVPASTLNNRTEAWAVIADDVIASIYTIVVVYCINFFVQLTPFALKTL
;
A
#
# COMPACT_ATOMS: atom_id res chain seq x y z
N MET A 1 0.52 -25.68 8.27
CA MET A 1 0.56 -24.20 8.28
C MET A 1 -0.16 -23.74 9.54
N ASN A 2 0.56 -23.34 10.59
CA ASN A 2 -0.08 -23.00 11.86
C ASN A 2 -0.32 -21.48 11.89
N LEU A 3 -1.54 -21.06 11.56
CA LEU A 3 -2.00 -19.69 11.81
C LEU A 3 -2.05 -19.46 13.32
N THR A 4 -1.14 -18.64 13.83
CA THR A 4 -1.21 -18.17 15.21
C THR A 4 -2.20 -17.01 15.31
N PHE A 5 -2.68 -16.75 16.52
CA PHE A 5 -3.57 -15.62 16.78
C PHE A 5 -2.93 -14.27 16.38
N ALA A 6 -1.63 -14.11 16.64
CA ALA A 6 -0.86 -12.94 16.20
C ALA A 6 -0.89 -12.78 14.67
N ASN A 7 -0.66 -13.85 13.91
CA ASN A 7 -0.66 -13.79 12.45
C ASN A 7 -2.04 -13.38 11.88
N ILE A 8 -3.13 -13.81 12.51
CA ILE A 8 -4.49 -13.42 12.10
C ILE A 8 -4.72 -11.92 12.34
N LEU A 9 -4.28 -11.39 13.50
CA LEU A 9 -4.37 -9.97 13.80
C LEU A 9 -3.60 -9.12 12.78
N THR A 10 -2.38 -9.51 12.44
CA THR A 10 -1.55 -8.81 11.47
C THR A 10 -2.16 -8.83 10.06
N LEU A 11 -2.68 -9.98 9.62
CA LEU A 11 -3.41 -10.07 8.36
C LEU A 11 -4.67 -9.18 8.38
N THR A 12 -5.38 -9.15 9.50
CA THR A 12 -6.56 -8.28 9.65
C THR A 12 -6.16 -6.81 9.48
N ARG A 13 -5.06 -6.35 10.13
CA ARG A 13 -4.55 -4.98 9.98
C ARG A 13 -4.22 -4.63 8.53
N LEU A 14 -3.64 -5.57 7.79
CA LEU A 14 -3.37 -5.39 6.37
C LEU A 14 -4.65 -5.13 5.57
N PHE A 15 -5.70 -5.91 5.81
CA PHE A 15 -7.00 -5.73 5.15
C PHE A 15 -7.71 -4.45 5.61
N LEU A 16 -7.56 -4.05 6.87
CA LEU A 16 -8.17 -2.84 7.40
C LEU A 16 -7.56 -1.56 6.82
N ALA A 17 -6.28 -1.57 6.44
CA ALA A 17 -5.60 -0.39 5.91
C ALA A 17 -6.29 0.25 4.67
N PRO A 18 -6.59 -0.47 3.57
CA PRO A 18 -7.35 0.08 2.45
C PRO A 18 -8.80 0.45 2.82
N ILE A 19 -9.41 -0.26 3.79
CA ILE A 19 -10.75 0.06 4.30
C ILE A 19 -10.74 1.41 5.02
N VAL A 20 -9.75 1.67 5.87
CA VAL A 20 -9.58 2.97 6.55
C VAL A 20 -9.44 4.09 5.52
N LEU A 21 -8.65 3.89 4.47
CA LEU A 21 -8.50 4.86 3.39
C LEU A 21 -9.84 5.12 2.70
N ALA A 22 -10.55 4.08 2.29
CA ALA A 22 -11.84 4.21 1.61
C ALA A 22 -12.88 4.94 2.47
N LEU A 23 -12.97 4.58 3.76
CA LEU A 23 -13.88 5.20 4.72
C LEU A 23 -13.53 6.67 4.97
N ALA A 24 -12.25 7.00 5.11
CA ALA A 24 -11.81 8.36 5.34
C ALA A 24 -12.04 9.25 4.11
N VAL A 25 -11.73 8.75 2.91
CA VAL A 25 -11.92 9.49 1.66
C VAL A 25 -13.39 9.70 1.31
N ALA A 26 -14.28 8.80 1.75
CA ALA A 26 -15.73 8.98 1.55
C ALA A 26 -16.27 10.26 2.21
N GLY A 27 -15.60 10.80 3.24
CA GLY A 27 -15.80 12.17 3.73
C GLY A 27 -17.14 12.45 4.44
N THR A 28 -17.93 11.43 4.77
CA THR A 28 -19.16 11.61 5.58
C THR A 28 -18.85 11.48 7.07
N PRO A 29 -19.62 12.11 7.98
CA PRO A 29 -19.38 12.00 9.43
C PRO A 29 -19.31 10.54 9.90
N LEU A 30 -20.22 9.68 9.40
CA LEU A 30 -20.23 8.26 9.73
C LEU A 30 -18.99 7.54 9.21
N THR A 31 -18.63 7.72 7.94
CA THR A 31 -17.49 7.00 7.35
C THR A 31 -16.17 7.43 7.96
N VAL A 32 -15.99 8.73 8.24
CA VAL A 32 -14.78 9.22 8.92
C VAL A 32 -14.74 8.73 10.38
N SER A 33 -15.87 8.67 11.09
CA SER A 33 -15.94 8.05 12.42
C SER A 33 -15.46 6.61 12.40
N LEU A 34 -15.96 5.82 11.44
CA LEU A 34 -15.56 4.43 11.26
C LEU A 34 -14.07 4.32 10.88
N ALA A 35 -13.54 5.22 10.05
CA ALA A 35 -12.12 5.26 9.71
C ALA A 35 -11.24 5.51 10.94
N CYS A 36 -11.59 6.49 11.78
CA CYS A 36 -10.88 6.79 13.03
C CYS A 36 -10.89 5.61 13.99
N ILE A 37 -12.07 5.02 14.25
CA ILE A 37 -12.22 3.87 15.15
C ILE A 37 -11.40 2.69 14.63
N THR A 38 -11.51 2.40 13.34
CA THR A 38 -10.82 1.27 12.70
C THR A 38 -9.30 1.48 12.72
N PHE A 39 -8.81 2.69 12.46
CA PHE A 39 -7.38 3.00 12.50
C PHE A 39 -6.82 2.86 13.92
N ILE A 40 -7.52 3.39 14.94
CA ILE A 40 -7.11 3.28 16.35
C ILE A 40 -7.13 1.82 16.79
N ALA A 41 -8.18 1.08 16.46
CA ALA A 41 -8.26 -0.35 16.76
C ALA A 41 -7.09 -1.12 16.11
N ALA A 42 -6.79 -0.88 14.83
CA ALA A 42 -5.66 -1.49 14.13
C ALA A 42 -4.31 -1.14 14.79
N ALA A 43 -4.11 0.13 15.15
CA ALA A 43 -2.89 0.60 15.83
C ALA A 43 -2.71 -0.04 17.22
N LEU A 44 -3.80 -0.20 17.98
CA LEU A 44 -3.77 -0.84 19.30
C LEU A 44 -3.53 -2.35 19.19
N THR A 45 -4.08 -3.00 18.17
CA THR A 45 -3.85 -4.43 17.95
C THR A 45 -2.40 -4.77 17.65
N ASP A 46 -1.63 -3.89 16.99
CA ASP A 46 -0.17 -4.06 16.80
C ASP A 46 0.61 -4.04 18.12
N TRP A 47 0.22 -3.13 19.04
CA TRP A 47 0.87 -3.12 20.34
C TRP A 47 0.54 -4.40 21.13
N LEU A 48 -0.69 -4.88 21.00
CA LEU A 48 -1.18 -6.07 21.69
C LEU A 48 -0.59 -7.37 21.14
N ASP A 49 -0.49 -7.54 19.82
CA ASP A 49 0.08 -8.75 19.22
C ASP A 49 1.58 -8.89 19.52
N GLY A 50 2.33 -7.79 19.51
CA GLY A 50 3.74 -7.76 19.92
C GLY A 50 3.91 -8.11 21.40
N TYR A 51 2.95 -7.74 22.26
CA TYR A 51 2.93 -8.16 23.66
C TYR A 51 2.60 -9.65 23.80
N LEU A 52 1.54 -10.12 23.14
CA LEU A 52 1.09 -11.52 23.21
C LEU A 52 2.13 -12.49 22.62
N ALA A 53 2.76 -12.16 21.49
CA ALA A 53 3.79 -13.00 20.88
C ALA A 53 5.00 -13.18 21.80
N ARG A 54 5.39 -12.13 22.53
CA ARG A 54 6.46 -12.20 23.55
C ARG A 54 6.02 -12.95 24.81
N ALA A 55 4.77 -12.78 25.24
CA ALA A 55 4.24 -13.41 26.44
C ALA A 55 4.01 -14.93 26.28
N TYR A 56 3.57 -15.38 25.10
CA TYR A 56 3.27 -16.79 24.81
C TYR A 56 4.37 -17.53 24.03
N GLY A 57 5.50 -16.88 23.74
CA GLY A 57 6.59 -17.48 22.97
C GLY A 57 6.20 -17.89 21.54
N GLN A 58 5.11 -17.33 20.99
CA GLN A 58 4.56 -17.66 19.67
C GLN A 58 5.19 -16.80 18.57
N VAL A 59 6.51 -16.72 18.55
CA VAL A 59 7.23 -16.01 17.47
C VAL A 59 7.31 -16.94 16.27
N THR A 60 6.67 -16.56 15.17
CA THR A 60 6.76 -17.28 13.89
C THR A 60 7.52 -16.44 12.88
N ASP A 61 8.26 -17.09 11.98
CA ASP A 61 8.99 -16.41 10.90
C ASP A 61 8.05 -15.57 10.02
N MET A 62 6.80 -16.05 9.85
CA MET A 62 5.76 -15.35 9.11
C MET A 62 5.30 -14.07 9.81
N GLY A 63 4.98 -14.13 11.10
CA GLY A 63 4.56 -12.96 11.88
C GLY A 63 5.66 -11.91 11.96
N ALA A 64 6.91 -12.33 12.19
CA ALA A 64 8.08 -11.44 12.25
C ALA A 64 8.27 -10.59 10.97
N TYR A 65 7.77 -11.08 9.83
CA TYR A 65 7.85 -10.38 8.55
C TYR A 65 6.54 -9.67 8.17
N LEU A 66 5.38 -10.20 8.55
CA LEU A 66 4.07 -9.57 8.32
C LEU A 66 3.88 -8.31 9.18
N ASP A 67 4.36 -8.28 10.42
CA ASP A 67 4.10 -7.16 11.34
C ASP A 67 4.69 -5.84 10.80
N PRO A 68 5.97 -5.77 10.40
CA PRO A 68 6.56 -4.54 9.88
C PRO A 68 5.98 -4.08 8.53
N LEU A 69 5.25 -4.96 7.85
CA LEU A 69 4.62 -4.70 6.56
C LEU A 69 3.22 -4.14 6.76
N ALA A 70 2.40 -4.79 7.60
CA ALA A 70 1.07 -4.32 7.97
C ALA A 70 1.12 -2.90 8.57
N ASP A 71 2.11 -2.62 9.43
CA ASP A 71 2.36 -1.28 9.99
C ASP A 71 2.62 -0.21 8.92
N LYS A 72 3.42 -0.55 7.91
CA LYS A 72 3.73 0.37 6.81
C LYS A 72 2.50 0.61 5.94
N VAL A 73 1.77 -0.44 5.59
CA VAL A 73 0.57 -0.29 4.75
C VAL A 73 -0.49 0.56 5.46
N LEU A 74 -0.69 0.36 6.77
CA LEU A 74 -1.63 1.16 7.56
C LEU A 74 -1.22 2.64 7.62
N THR A 75 0.06 2.93 7.90
CA THR A 75 0.55 4.32 7.97
C THR A 75 0.60 5.01 6.61
N ILE A 76 0.95 4.30 5.54
CA ILE A 76 0.88 4.80 4.16
C ILE A 76 -0.57 5.14 3.81
N SER A 77 -1.54 4.29 4.17
CA SER A 77 -2.96 4.55 3.93
C SER A 77 -3.43 5.87 4.54
N ALA A 78 -2.97 6.19 5.76
CA ALA A 78 -3.27 7.47 6.40
C ALA A 78 -2.62 8.66 5.69
N PHE A 79 -1.33 8.57 5.30
CA PHE A 79 -0.67 9.64 4.56
C PHE A 79 -1.29 9.88 3.19
N VAL A 80 -1.67 8.82 2.48
CA VAL A 80 -2.39 8.92 1.21
C VAL A 80 -3.74 9.58 1.40
N THR A 81 -4.47 9.23 2.47
CA THR A 81 -5.71 9.91 2.85
C THR A 81 -5.46 11.41 3.04
N PHE A 82 -4.45 11.80 3.82
CA PHE A 82 -4.12 13.21 4.07
C PHE A 82 -3.75 13.98 2.81
N TYR A 83 -3.14 13.32 1.83
CA TYR A 83 -2.90 13.89 0.52
C TYR A 83 -4.19 14.11 -0.27
N ILE A 84 -5.04 13.08 -0.36
CA ILE A 84 -6.30 13.14 -1.11
C ILE A 84 -7.22 14.24 -0.58
N ILE A 85 -7.30 14.42 0.74
CA ILE A 85 -8.12 15.46 1.38
C ILE A 85 -7.42 16.84 1.47
N GLY A 86 -6.21 16.97 0.92
CA GLY A 86 -5.52 18.25 0.76
C GLY A 86 -4.78 18.78 2.00
N ILE A 87 -4.56 17.96 3.04
CA ILE A 87 -3.84 18.36 4.26
C ILE A 87 -2.33 18.20 4.08
N MET A 88 -1.89 17.13 3.41
CA MET A 88 -0.48 16.78 3.26
C MET A 88 -0.06 16.88 1.79
N PRO A 89 0.98 17.64 1.43
CA PRO A 89 1.43 17.71 0.05
C PRO A 89 2.05 16.37 -0.40
N LEU A 90 1.86 16.04 -1.68
CA LEU A 90 2.29 14.78 -2.30
C LEU A 90 3.76 14.43 -2.03
N TRP A 91 4.65 15.42 -2.12
CA TRP A 91 6.08 15.19 -1.94
C TRP A 91 6.42 14.65 -0.54
N MET A 92 5.67 15.03 0.51
CA MET A 92 5.89 14.49 1.85
C MET A 92 5.47 13.02 1.92
N VAL A 93 4.35 12.65 1.28
CA VAL A 93 3.89 11.26 1.21
C VAL A 93 4.94 10.40 0.50
N LEU A 94 5.41 10.86 -0.67
CA LEU A 94 6.44 10.17 -1.45
C LEU A 94 7.73 10.00 -0.67
N VAL A 95 8.19 11.04 0.03
CA VAL A 95 9.38 10.96 0.88
C VAL A 95 9.25 9.87 1.95
N ASN A 96 8.11 9.84 2.66
CA ASN A 96 7.90 8.84 3.71
C ASN A 96 7.83 7.41 3.13
N VAL A 97 7.09 7.22 2.04
CA VAL A 97 6.94 5.93 1.35
C VAL A 97 8.28 5.43 0.83
N ILE A 98 8.97 6.21 -0.01
CA ILE A 98 10.23 5.82 -0.64
C ILE A 98 11.28 5.51 0.43
N ARG A 99 11.39 6.34 1.46
CA ARG A 99 12.30 6.10 2.57
C ARG A 99 12.00 4.78 3.26
N ASP A 100 10.74 4.49 3.58
CA ASP A 100 10.37 3.26 4.28
C ASP A 100 10.67 2.02 3.43
N PHE A 101 10.46 2.08 2.10
CA PHE A 101 10.90 1.04 1.17
C PHE A 101 12.43 0.86 1.16
N VAL A 102 13.19 1.96 1.03
CA VAL A 102 14.67 1.92 1.01
C VAL A 102 15.22 1.31 2.31
N VAL A 103 14.74 1.74 3.47
CA VAL A 103 15.18 1.20 4.77
C VAL A 103 14.85 -0.29 4.90
N THR A 104 13.69 -0.71 4.40
CA THR A 104 13.28 -2.13 4.39
C THR A 104 14.17 -2.97 3.49
N ALA A 105 14.44 -2.50 2.26
CA ALA A 105 15.32 -3.18 1.33
C ALA A 105 16.74 -3.32 1.91
N LEU A 106 17.27 -2.25 2.51
CA LEU A 106 18.57 -2.28 3.18
C LEU A 106 18.60 -3.26 4.36
N ARG A 107 17.49 -3.38 5.10
CA ARG A 107 17.37 -4.35 6.18
C ARG A 107 17.45 -5.78 5.66
N ASN A 108 16.69 -6.10 4.61
CA ASN A 108 16.68 -7.43 4.02
C ASN A 108 18.08 -7.80 3.49
N ILE A 109 18.75 -6.89 2.77
CA ILE A 109 20.12 -7.10 2.28
C ILE A 109 21.11 -7.34 3.42
N ALA A 110 20.96 -6.63 4.55
CA ALA A 110 21.82 -6.81 5.71
C ALA A 110 21.61 -8.17 6.37
N GLU A 111 20.35 -8.60 6.51
CA GLU A 111 19.97 -9.89 7.08
C GLU A 111 20.46 -11.06 6.20
N GLU A 112 20.31 -10.98 4.88
CA GLU A 112 20.85 -11.97 3.92
C GLU A 112 22.38 -12.11 4.02
N ARG A 113 23.07 -11.03 4.39
CA ARG A 113 24.53 -11.01 4.58
C ARG A 113 24.95 -11.40 6.00
N GLY A 114 24.03 -11.98 6.78
CA GLY A 114 24.27 -12.44 8.15
C GLY A 114 24.49 -11.31 9.16
N THR A 115 24.15 -10.06 8.81
CA THR A 115 24.28 -8.91 9.71
C THR A 115 22.92 -8.58 10.33
N SER A 116 22.74 -8.89 11.61
CA SER A 116 21.51 -8.54 12.32
C SER A 116 21.37 -7.02 12.42
N VAL A 117 20.28 -6.46 11.87
CA VAL A 117 19.98 -5.04 12.03
C VAL A 117 19.37 -4.78 13.40
N LYS A 118 20.09 -4.04 14.25
CA LYS A 118 19.57 -3.57 15.53
C LYS A 118 18.75 -2.29 15.34
N THR A 119 17.51 -2.28 15.83
CA THR A 119 16.66 -1.09 15.84
C THR A 119 17.25 0.01 16.71
N THR A 120 17.47 1.21 16.15
CA THR A 120 18.00 2.36 16.89
C THR A 120 16.91 3.01 17.75
N ARG A 121 17.30 3.76 18.81
CA ARG A 121 16.34 4.54 19.62
C ARG A 121 15.60 5.59 18.78
N LEU A 122 16.27 6.18 17.79
CA LEU A 122 15.66 7.12 16.84
C LEU A 122 14.54 6.47 16.02
N ALA A 123 14.75 5.23 15.55
CA ALA A 123 13.72 4.50 14.82
C ALA A 123 12.48 4.20 15.67
N LYS A 124 12.65 3.94 16.98
CA LYS A 124 11.53 3.72 17.91
C LYS A 124 10.72 4.99 18.18
N TRP A 125 11.39 6.12 18.38
CA TRP A 125 10.69 7.40 18.54
C TRP A 125 10.00 7.85 17.26
N LYS A 126 10.55 7.53 16.08
CA LYS A 126 9.94 7.84 14.78
C LYS A 126 8.54 7.27 14.66
N THR A 127 8.40 5.97 14.94
CA THR A 127 7.10 5.29 14.81
C THR A 127 6.09 5.82 15.83
N ALA A 128 6.52 6.03 17.08
CA ALA A 128 5.64 6.61 18.11
C ALA A 128 5.12 8.01 17.71
N LEU A 129 6.02 8.90 17.26
CA LEU A 129 5.64 10.24 16.80
C LEU A 129 4.74 10.17 15.57
N GLN A 130 5.04 9.28 14.63
CA GLN A 130 4.23 9.07 13.42
C GLN A 130 2.80 8.67 13.76
N MET A 131 2.61 7.72 14.68
CA MET A 131 1.28 7.27 15.10
C MET A 131 0.51 8.39 15.82
N VAL A 132 1.15 9.13 16.73
CA VAL A 132 0.52 10.26 17.42
C VAL A 132 0.06 11.34 16.44
N VAL A 133 0.91 11.70 15.48
CA VAL A 133 0.57 12.71 14.46
C VAL A 133 -0.59 12.24 13.59
N ILE A 134 -0.55 10.99 13.11
CA ILE A 134 -1.62 10.43 12.27
C ILE A 134 -2.96 10.43 13.02
N ILE A 135 -2.98 9.92 14.26
CA ILE A 135 -4.21 9.87 15.07
C ILE A 135 -4.74 11.28 15.33
N SER A 136 -3.85 12.24 15.63
CA SER A 136 -4.24 13.64 15.89
C SER A 136 -4.86 14.29 14.65
N VAL A 137 -4.27 14.09 13.46
CA VAL A 137 -4.80 14.66 12.20
C VAL A 137 -6.11 13.98 11.80
N LEU A 138 -6.23 12.66 11.93
CA LEU A 138 -7.49 11.95 11.69
C LEU A 138 -8.60 12.41 12.64
N PHE A 139 -8.28 12.64 13.91
CA PHE A 139 -9.24 13.15 14.89
C PHE A 139 -9.68 14.59 14.58
N LEU A 140 -8.76 15.47 14.18
CA LEU A 140 -9.11 16.81 13.72
C LEU A 140 -9.97 16.79 12.45
N TYR A 141 -9.72 15.85 11.53
CA TYR A 141 -10.54 15.65 10.34
C TYR A 141 -11.94 15.14 10.67
N TRP A 142 -12.06 14.25 11.65
CA TRP A 142 -13.36 13.81 12.16
C TRP A 142 -14.15 14.97 12.79
N LEU A 143 -13.50 15.78 13.61
CA LEU A 143 -14.10 16.97 14.23
C LEU A 143 -14.50 18.04 13.19
N SER A 144 -13.76 18.16 12.08
CA SER A 144 -14.05 19.19 11.06
C SER A 144 -15.29 18.86 10.22
N ILE A 145 -15.65 17.57 10.13
CA ILE A 145 -16.80 17.07 9.35
C ILE A 145 -18.01 16.77 10.25
N THR A 146 -17.78 16.40 11.50
CA THR A 146 -18.86 16.14 12.46
C THR A 146 -19.31 17.47 13.03
N ASP A 147 -20.47 17.95 12.59
CA ASP A 147 -21.09 19.18 13.10
C ASP A 147 -21.17 19.10 14.64
N PRO A 148 -20.57 20.04 15.41
CA PRO A 148 -20.65 20.08 16.86
C PRO A 148 -22.03 20.62 17.26
N GLY A 149 -23.07 19.85 16.97
CA GLY A 149 -24.36 19.92 17.65
C GLY A 149 -24.34 19.16 18.99
N PHE A 150 -23.16 18.84 19.52
CA PHE A 150 -23.00 18.20 20.83
C PHE A 150 -22.80 19.29 21.90
N GLU A 151 -23.90 19.82 22.40
CA GLU A 151 -23.93 20.63 23.63
C GLU A 151 -23.61 19.74 24.85
N LEU A 152 -22.34 19.46 25.10
CA LEU A 152 -21.92 18.98 26.41
C LEU A 152 -21.56 20.19 27.28
N SER A 153 -22.49 20.58 28.16
CA SER A 153 -22.21 21.50 29.26
C SER A 153 -21.86 22.95 28.87
N GLY A 154 -22.50 23.52 27.84
CA GLY A 154 -22.50 24.97 27.60
C GLY A 154 -21.14 25.58 27.18
N MET A 155 -20.16 24.76 26.82
CA MET A 155 -18.87 25.20 26.31
C MET A 155 -18.80 24.90 24.82
N VAL A 156 -19.08 25.91 23.98
CA VAL A 156 -18.97 25.79 22.52
C VAL A 156 -17.49 25.63 22.17
N LEU A 157 -17.07 24.39 21.90
CA LEU A 157 -15.73 24.03 21.45
C LEU A 157 -15.55 24.44 19.99
N GLY A 158 -15.48 25.75 19.74
CA GLY A 158 -15.29 26.31 18.40
C GLY A 158 -16.46 26.06 17.45
N THR A 159 -16.61 26.94 16.49
CA THR A 159 -17.49 26.68 15.34
C THR A 159 -16.82 25.64 14.42
N THR A 160 -17.58 24.89 13.60
CA THR A 160 -17.01 23.97 12.57
C THR A 160 -15.94 24.66 11.73
N THR A 161 -16.13 25.95 11.45
CA THR A 161 -15.19 26.81 10.74
C THR A 161 -13.84 26.96 11.45
N ASP A 162 -13.82 26.99 12.79
CA ASP A 162 -12.57 27.08 13.55
C ASP A 162 -11.76 25.78 13.43
N ILE A 163 -12.42 24.63 13.50
CA ILE A 163 -11.75 23.32 13.41
C ILE A 163 -11.20 23.08 12.00
N VAL A 164 -11.97 23.39 10.96
CA VAL A 164 -11.49 23.35 9.57
C VAL A 164 -10.28 24.27 9.42
N SER A 165 -10.31 25.48 10.00
CA SER A 165 -9.18 26.41 9.93
C SER A 165 -7.91 25.86 10.61
N ILE A 166 -8.07 25.14 11.72
CA ILE A 166 -6.96 24.47 12.42
C ILE A 166 -6.42 23.31 11.57
N LEU A 167 -7.29 22.49 10.99
CA LEU A 167 -6.91 21.33 10.18
C LEU A 167 -6.04 21.73 8.97
N TYR A 168 -6.42 22.81 8.28
CA TYR A 168 -5.68 23.35 7.14
C TYR A 168 -4.68 24.47 7.53
N SER A 169 -4.39 24.61 8.82
CA SER A 169 -3.47 25.64 9.30
C SER A 169 -2.01 25.30 9.00
N LYS A 170 -1.17 26.34 9.05
CA LYS A 170 0.30 26.19 9.03
C LYS A 170 0.80 25.28 10.16
N LEU A 171 0.10 25.19 11.29
CA LEU A 171 0.51 24.36 12.43
C LEU A 171 0.52 22.88 12.05
N VAL A 172 -0.58 22.38 11.49
CA VAL A 172 -0.69 20.96 11.05
C VAL A 172 0.32 20.68 9.96
N TRP A 173 0.50 21.61 9.02
CA TRP A 173 1.51 21.49 7.98
C TRP A 173 2.94 21.38 8.55
N TRP A 174 3.32 22.24 9.51
CA TRP A 174 4.63 22.18 10.17
C TRP A 174 4.81 20.88 10.96
N MET A 175 3.77 20.38 11.61
CA MET A 175 3.80 19.10 12.31
C MET A 175 4.10 17.93 11.35
N LEU A 176 3.41 17.88 10.20
CA LEU A 176 3.65 16.89 9.15
C LEU A 176 5.04 17.04 8.50
N LEU A 177 5.52 18.27 8.32
CA LEU A 177 6.86 18.54 7.82
C LEU A 177 7.92 18.02 8.81
N VAL A 178 7.80 18.34 10.10
CA VAL A 178 8.74 17.88 11.13
C VAL A 178 8.79 16.35 11.16
N LEU A 179 7.63 15.68 11.07
CA LEU A 179 7.56 14.23 10.96
C LEU A 179 8.29 13.69 9.72
N THR A 180 8.09 14.33 8.57
CA THR A 180 8.72 13.95 7.29
C THR A 180 10.23 14.15 7.34
N VAL A 181 10.71 15.26 7.90
CA VAL A 181 12.13 15.54 8.11
C VAL A 181 12.74 14.54 9.09
N TYR A 182 12.05 14.23 10.20
CA TYR A 182 12.51 13.21 11.14
C TYR A 182 12.62 11.83 10.48
N THR A 183 11.68 11.50 9.62
CA THR A 183 11.69 10.27 8.80
C THR A 183 12.90 10.25 7.85
N LEU A 184 13.21 11.37 7.20
CA LEU A 184 14.41 11.48 6.35
C LEU A 184 15.70 11.30 7.15
N ILE A 185 15.86 12.01 8.28
CA ILE A 185 17.05 11.94 9.14
C ILE A 185 17.31 10.49 9.57
N THR A 186 16.26 9.80 10.00
CA THR A 186 16.36 8.40 10.42
C THR A 186 16.62 7.44 9.26
N GLY A 187 16.15 7.75 8.05
CA GLY A 187 16.52 7.01 6.84
C GLY A 187 18.00 7.18 6.48
N ILE A 188 18.52 8.41 6.59
CA ILE A 188 19.93 8.73 6.33
C ILE A 188 20.84 8.09 7.38
N ASP A 189 20.51 8.16 8.68
CA ASP A 189 21.28 7.46 9.73
C ASP A 189 21.41 5.96 9.41
N TYR A 190 20.32 5.36 8.94
CA TYR A 190 20.29 3.95 8.58
C TYR A 190 21.17 3.65 7.36
N THR A 191 21.02 4.41 6.27
CA THR A 191 21.81 4.19 5.04
C THR A 191 23.30 4.40 5.28
N VAL A 192 23.68 5.43 6.04
CA VAL A 192 25.08 5.72 6.40
C VAL A 192 25.67 4.61 7.26
N ARG A 193 24.92 4.08 8.22
CA ARG A 193 25.37 3.00 9.11
C ARG A 193 25.65 1.70 8.35
N TYR A 194 24.84 1.39 7.34
CA TYR A 194 24.94 0.15 6.57
C TYR A 194 25.64 0.33 5.20
N ARG A 195 26.23 1.50 4.93
CA ARG A 195 26.90 1.82 3.65
C ARG A 195 27.99 0.82 3.26
N ASN A 196 28.70 0.25 4.23
CA ASN A 196 29.79 -0.70 3.98
C ASN A 196 29.27 -2.06 3.48
N LEU A 197 27.98 -2.35 3.66
CA LEU A 197 27.33 -3.49 3.01
C LEU A 197 27.03 -3.15 1.55
N LEU A 198 26.67 -1.92 1.22
CA LEU A 198 26.36 -1.50 -0.14
C LEU A 198 27.59 -1.44 -1.08
N SER A 199 28.81 -1.39 -0.55
CA SER A 199 30.04 -1.22 -1.34
C SER A 199 30.60 -2.50 -1.98
N ARG A 200 30.01 -3.68 -1.72
CA ARG A 200 30.34 -4.92 -2.45
C ARG A 200 29.59 -4.97 -3.78
N PRO A 201 30.17 -5.54 -4.86
CA PRO A 201 29.66 -5.40 -6.23
C PRO A 201 28.16 -5.67 -6.33
N ILE A 202 27.53 -4.80 -7.12
CA ILE A 202 26.10 -4.71 -7.37
C ILE A 202 25.66 -6.01 -8.02
N MET A 203 25.03 -6.87 -7.22
CA MET A 203 24.14 -7.99 -7.55
C MET A 203 24.51 -8.84 -8.77
N SER A 204 24.69 -10.15 -8.58
CA SER A 204 24.85 -11.09 -9.71
C SER A 204 23.64 -11.03 -10.66
N SER A 205 23.80 -11.43 -11.93
CA SER A 205 22.68 -11.48 -12.88
C SER A 205 21.47 -12.26 -12.33
N HIS A 206 21.75 -13.29 -11.52
CA HIS A 206 20.71 -14.02 -10.79
C HIS A 206 19.98 -13.14 -9.76
N GLN A 207 20.71 -12.38 -8.94
CA GLN A 207 20.12 -11.46 -7.95
C GLN A 207 19.34 -10.31 -8.60
N ILE A 208 19.79 -9.79 -9.74
CA ILE A 208 19.06 -8.79 -10.53
C ILE A 208 17.75 -9.41 -11.05
N ALA A 209 17.81 -10.62 -11.61
CA ALA A 209 16.63 -11.34 -12.06
C ALA A 209 15.64 -11.58 -10.90
N VAL A 210 16.12 -11.99 -9.72
CA VAL A 210 15.29 -12.13 -8.51
C VAL A 210 14.61 -10.80 -8.17
N THR A 211 15.35 -9.70 -8.15
CA THR A 211 14.79 -8.39 -7.77
C THR A 211 13.72 -7.92 -8.75
N ILE A 212 13.92 -8.16 -10.04
CA ILE A 212 12.96 -7.81 -11.08
C ILE A 212 11.73 -8.72 -10.98
N ALA A 213 11.91 -10.04 -11.01
CA ALA A 213 10.80 -11.00 -11.00
C ALA A 213 9.96 -10.91 -9.72
N THR A 214 10.57 -10.57 -8.59
CA THR A 214 9.85 -10.40 -7.31
C THR A 214 9.41 -8.97 -7.05
N VAL A 215 9.59 -8.05 -8.01
CA VAL A 215 9.26 -6.61 -7.90
C VAL A 215 9.76 -6.03 -6.57
N GLY A 216 11.08 -5.96 -6.42
CA GLY A 216 11.71 -5.44 -5.21
C GLY A 216 11.46 -6.31 -3.98
N TYR A 217 11.48 -7.63 -4.13
CA TYR A 217 11.26 -8.63 -3.08
C TYR A 217 9.82 -8.71 -2.53
N THR A 218 8.84 -8.07 -3.17
CA THR A 218 7.42 -8.27 -2.84
C THR A 218 6.98 -9.72 -3.08
N GLY A 219 7.60 -10.43 -4.02
CA GLY A 219 7.38 -11.85 -4.27
C GLY A 219 7.80 -12.80 -3.12
N TYR A 220 8.54 -12.29 -2.14
CA TYR A 220 8.86 -13.03 -0.91
C TYR A 220 7.87 -12.75 0.22
N LEU A 221 6.87 -11.88 -0.02
CA LEU A 221 5.85 -11.59 0.97
C LEU A 221 5.00 -12.84 1.24
N PRO A 222 4.78 -13.20 2.52
CA PRO A 222 4.08 -14.41 2.87
C PRO A 222 2.59 -14.29 2.58
N VAL A 223 1.97 -15.43 2.25
CA VAL A 223 0.55 -15.55 1.93
C VAL A 223 0.16 -14.71 0.70
N ALA A 224 -0.05 -15.38 -0.44
CA ALA A 224 -0.45 -14.76 -1.71
C ALA A 224 0.45 -13.57 -2.15
N PRO A 225 1.77 -13.80 -2.40
CA PRO A 225 2.74 -12.78 -2.82
C PRO A 225 2.26 -11.87 -3.97
N GLY A 226 1.54 -12.40 -4.96
CA GLY A 226 0.95 -11.62 -6.04
C GLY A 226 -0.01 -10.52 -5.57
N SER A 227 -0.81 -10.78 -4.54
CA SER A 227 -1.73 -9.80 -3.97
C SER A 227 -1.00 -8.61 -3.34
N TRP A 228 0.16 -8.85 -2.75
CA TRP A 228 0.99 -7.80 -2.20
C TRP A 228 1.58 -6.90 -3.28
N CYS A 229 2.09 -7.52 -4.35
CA CYS A 229 2.55 -6.77 -5.51
C CYS A 229 1.42 -5.89 -6.05
N SER A 230 0.23 -6.47 -6.25
CA SER A 230 -0.93 -5.71 -6.76
C SER A 230 -1.33 -4.55 -5.84
N LEU A 231 -1.23 -4.75 -4.52
CA LEU A 231 -1.54 -3.74 -3.51
C LEU A 231 -0.54 -2.57 -3.56
N VAL A 232 0.75 -2.83 -3.78
CA VAL A 232 1.76 -1.77 -3.98
C VAL A 232 1.38 -0.87 -5.15
N PHE A 233 1.00 -1.44 -6.30
CA PHE A 233 0.60 -0.66 -7.47
C PHE A 233 -0.72 0.09 -7.25
N MET A 234 -1.65 -0.47 -6.48
CA MET A 234 -2.85 0.27 -6.05
C MET A 234 -2.49 1.51 -5.24
N PHE A 235 -1.56 1.41 -4.26
CA PHE A 235 -1.11 2.58 -3.51
C PHE A 235 -0.40 3.62 -4.39
N ILE A 236 0.39 3.18 -5.37
CA ILE A 236 1.00 4.08 -6.36
C ILE A 236 -0.08 4.83 -7.14
N ALA A 237 -1.14 4.14 -7.58
CA ALA A 237 -2.26 4.77 -8.27
C ALA A 237 -3.03 5.76 -7.36
N LEU A 238 -3.25 5.42 -6.09
CA LEU A 238 -3.89 6.31 -5.12
C LEU A 238 -3.07 7.58 -4.86
N ILE A 239 -1.76 7.44 -4.70
CA ILE A 239 -0.82 8.55 -4.52
C ILE A 239 -0.79 9.48 -5.75
N THR A 240 -1.00 8.92 -6.93
CA THR A 240 -0.98 9.67 -8.19
C THR A 240 -2.38 10.14 -8.63
N THR A 241 -3.42 9.87 -7.83
CA THR A 241 -4.78 10.32 -8.12
C THR A 241 -4.84 11.84 -8.16
N GLY A 242 -5.35 12.41 -9.25
CA GLY A 242 -5.43 13.86 -9.45
C GLY A 242 -4.20 14.50 -10.11
N VAL A 243 -3.13 13.75 -10.35
CA VAL A 243 -2.04 14.19 -11.23
C VAL A 243 -2.46 13.95 -12.68
N ALA A 244 -2.35 14.98 -13.52
CA ALA A 244 -2.72 14.91 -14.94
C ALA A 244 -1.90 13.84 -15.67
N ASP A 245 -2.57 13.13 -16.58
CA ASP A 245 -1.97 12.14 -17.48
C ASP A 245 -1.20 10.98 -16.79
N VAL A 246 -1.52 10.68 -15.53
CA VAL A 246 -0.93 9.55 -14.80
C VAL A 246 -1.15 8.21 -15.48
N TRP A 247 -2.30 8.01 -16.10
CA TRP A 247 -2.61 6.82 -16.88
C TRP A 247 -1.54 6.56 -17.97
N PHE A 248 -0.97 7.62 -18.57
CA PHE A 248 0.07 7.50 -19.57
C PHE A 248 1.39 6.98 -18.96
N TRP A 249 1.72 7.40 -17.73
CA TRP A 249 2.87 6.87 -17.01
C TRP A 249 2.72 5.41 -16.62
N PHE A 250 1.51 4.96 -16.27
CA PHE A 250 1.23 3.53 -16.08
C PHE A 250 1.35 2.74 -17.38
N CYS A 251 0.95 3.31 -18.52
CA CYS A 251 1.18 2.72 -19.84
C CYS A 251 2.68 2.56 -20.13
N ILE A 252 3.48 3.61 -19.89
CA ILE A 252 4.94 3.55 -20.03
C ILE A 252 5.53 2.48 -19.10
N ALA A 253 5.07 2.43 -17.83
CA ALA A 253 5.56 1.47 -16.86
C ALA A 253 5.28 0.02 -17.28
N ALA A 254 4.07 -0.29 -17.77
CA ALA A 254 3.73 -1.62 -18.29
C ALA A 254 4.69 -2.04 -19.42
N CYS A 255 4.94 -1.15 -20.38
CA CYS A 255 5.88 -1.39 -21.48
C CYS A 255 7.33 -1.55 -21.00
N ALA A 256 7.76 -0.69 -20.07
CA ALA A 256 9.12 -0.69 -19.55
C ALA A 256 9.43 -1.94 -18.71
N LEU A 257 8.42 -2.52 -18.05
CA LEU A 257 8.57 -3.72 -17.23
C LEU A 257 8.52 -5.03 -18.05
N ALA A 258 7.86 -5.04 -19.21
CA ALA A 258 7.64 -6.25 -19.99
C ALA A 258 8.93 -6.96 -20.43
N LEU A 259 9.90 -6.23 -21.03
CA LEU A 259 11.16 -6.85 -21.48
C LEU A 259 12.05 -7.34 -20.31
N PRO A 260 12.28 -6.54 -19.24
CA PRO A 260 12.96 -7.03 -18.06
C PRO A 260 12.28 -8.24 -17.41
N ALA A 261 10.94 -8.29 -17.40
CA ALA A 261 10.18 -9.42 -16.87
C ALA A 261 10.47 -10.71 -17.65
N LEU A 262 10.38 -10.67 -18.98
CA LEU A 262 10.69 -11.83 -19.83
C LEU A 262 12.10 -12.36 -19.58
N TRP A 263 13.08 -11.45 -19.48
CA TRP A 263 14.46 -11.81 -19.18
C TRP A 263 14.63 -12.43 -17.79
N ALA A 264 14.00 -11.83 -16.77
CA ALA A 264 14.09 -12.28 -15.38
C ALA A 264 13.45 -13.65 -15.17
N ILE A 265 12.23 -13.85 -15.69
CA ILE A 265 11.51 -15.14 -15.62
C ILE A 265 12.36 -16.24 -16.28
N LYS A 266 12.86 -15.99 -17.49
CA LYS A 266 13.70 -16.96 -18.23
C LYS A 266 14.99 -17.30 -17.48
N THR A 267 15.57 -16.35 -16.77
CA THR A 267 16.81 -16.54 -16.00
C THR A 267 16.56 -17.34 -14.72
N LEU A 268 15.40 -17.20 -14.09
CA LEU A 268 15.05 -17.88 -12.84
C LEU A 268 14.42 -19.26 -13.03
N GLN A 269 13.74 -19.49 -14.17
CA GLN A 269 13.02 -20.73 -14.46
C GLN A 269 13.85 -22.01 -14.26
N PRO A 270 15.14 -22.11 -14.68
CA PRO A 270 15.95 -23.30 -14.43
C PRO A 270 16.20 -23.59 -12.93
N SER A 271 16.20 -22.55 -12.10
CA SER A 271 16.49 -22.64 -10.66
C SER A 271 15.24 -22.78 -9.80
N TRP A 272 14.12 -22.20 -10.21
CA TRP A 272 12.89 -22.10 -9.40
C TRP A 272 11.76 -22.97 -9.93
N GLY A 273 11.91 -23.57 -11.10
CA GLY A 273 10.89 -24.42 -11.73
C GLY A 273 9.93 -23.66 -12.64
N PRO A 274 8.91 -24.36 -13.18
CA PRO A 274 8.06 -23.84 -14.25
C PRO A 274 7.05 -22.75 -13.82
N ASP A 275 6.65 -22.71 -12.55
CA ASP A 275 5.73 -21.71 -12.03
C ASP A 275 5.97 -21.45 -10.52
N PRO A 276 7.02 -20.70 -10.17
CA PRO A 276 7.28 -20.35 -8.80
C PRO A 276 6.40 -19.15 -8.44
N GLY A 277 5.46 -19.35 -7.50
CA GLY A 277 4.58 -18.28 -7.02
C GLY A 277 5.26 -17.07 -6.36
N ARG A 278 6.60 -16.96 -6.40
CA ARG A 278 7.37 -15.77 -6.00
C ARG A 278 7.62 -14.81 -7.17
N ILE A 279 7.42 -15.26 -8.41
CA ILE A 279 7.41 -14.37 -9.56
C ILE A 279 6.10 -13.60 -9.44
N VAL A 280 6.22 -12.27 -9.31
CA VAL A 280 5.07 -11.38 -9.15
C VAL A 280 5.10 -10.16 -10.08
N ILE A 281 5.97 -10.20 -11.09
CA ILE A 281 6.18 -9.09 -12.02
C ILE A 281 5.07 -8.99 -13.07
N ASP A 282 4.47 -10.12 -13.38
CA ASP A 282 3.22 -10.27 -14.11
C ASP A 282 2.08 -9.50 -13.44
N GLU A 283 1.91 -9.58 -12.11
CA GLU A 283 0.87 -8.82 -11.39
C GLU A 283 1.16 -7.31 -11.43
N ALA A 284 2.44 -6.93 -11.35
CA ALA A 284 2.84 -5.54 -11.51
C ALA A 284 2.48 -4.99 -12.90
N ILE A 285 2.75 -5.77 -13.95
CA ILE A 285 2.41 -5.42 -15.32
C ILE A 285 0.88 -5.35 -15.47
N GLY A 286 0.15 -6.35 -15.00
CA GLY A 286 -1.32 -6.40 -15.03
C GLY A 286 -1.95 -5.19 -14.35
N MET A 287 -1.50 -4.82 -13.16
CA MET A 287 -1.96 -3.60 -12.47
C MET A 287 -1.60 -2.31 -13.21
N CYS A 288 -0.41 -2.22 -13.82
CA CYS A 288 -0.07 -1.09 -14.68
C CYS A 288 -1.03 -1.00 -15.88
N VAL A 289 -1.41 -2.13 -16.48
CA VAL A 289 -2.39 -2.13 -17.58
C VAL A 289 -3.77 -1.68 -17.11
N VAL A 290 -4.24 -2.13 -15.94
CA VAL A 290 -5.50 -1.62 -15.35
C VAL A 290 -5.46 -0.10 -15.23
N TYR A 291 -4.40 0.46 -14.64
CA TYR A 291 -4.28 1.91 -14.41
C TYR A 291 -3.80 2.70 -15.62
N ALA A 292 -3.48 2.05 -16.75
CA ALA A 292 -3.17 2.70 -18.01
C ALA A 292 -4.40 3.30 -18.71
N VAL A 293 -5.58 3.20 -18.08
CA VAL A 293 -6.85 3.74 -18.57
C VAL A 293 -7.21 5.02 -17.78
N PRO A 294 -7.47 6.16 -18.44
CA PRO A 294 -7.78 7.43 -17.75
C PRO A 294 -8.89 7.34 -16.71
N MET A 295 -9.95 6.59 -17.01
CA MET A 295 -11.09 6.37 -16.11
C MET A 295 -10.67 5.69 -14.81
N MET A 296 -9.71 4.74 -14.87
CA MET A 296 -9.28 3.97 -13.71
C MET A 296 -8.54 4.82 -12.69
N THR A 297 -7.83 5.84 -13.14
CA THR A 297 -7.11 6.79 -12.26
C THR A 297 -7.93 8.04 -11.92
N ALA A 298 -9.17 8.13 -12.39
CA ALA A 298 -10.01 9.33 -12.23
C ALA A 298 -10.64 9.44 -10.84
N SER A 299 -10.78 8.34 -10.11
CA SER A 299 -11.37 8.32 -8.77
C SER A 299 -10.75 7.21 -7.93
N VAL A 300 -10.64 7.47 -6.62
CA VAL A 300 -10.22 6.48 -5.62
C VAL A 300 -11.06 5.20 -5.71
N TRP A 301 -12.36 5.32 -6.00
CA TRP A 301 -13.26 4.16 -6.14
C TRP A 301 -12.91 3.29 -7.35
N TYR A 302 -12.51 3.88 -8.46
CA TYR A 302 -12.06 3.12 -9.63
C TYR A 302 -10.71 2.46 -9.40
N ILE A 303 -9.84 3.10 -8.62
CA ILE A 303 -8.53 2.52 -8.27
C ILE A 303 -8.71 1.30 -7.37
N VAL A 304 -9.44 1.45 -6.26
CA VAL A 304 -9.70 0.34 -5.33
C VAL A 304 -10.53 -0.75 -6.02
N GLY A 305 -11.56 -0.39 -6.78
CA GLY A 305 -12.38 -1.33 -7.53
C GLY A 305 -11.59 -2.08 -8.60
N GLY A 306 -10.69 -1.39 -9.31
CA GLY A 306 -9.78 -1.96 -10.29
C GLY A 306 -8.84 -3.00 -9.67
N PHE A 307 -8.23 -2.68 -8.53
CA PHE A 307 -7.44 -3.64 -7.76
C PHE A 307 -8.24 -4.89 -7.36
N LEU A 308 -9.43 -4.71 -6.78
CA LEU A 308 -10.26 -5.83 -6.31
C LEU A 308 -10.70 -6.73 -7.46
N LEU A 309 -11.19 -6.15 -8.56
CA LEU A 309 -11.61 -6.88 -9.75
C LEU A 309 -10.44 -7.58 -10.43
N PHE A 310 -9.28 -6.94 -10.51
CA PHE A 310 -8.07 -7.56 -11.04
C PHE A 310 -7.71 -8.83 -10.27
N ARG A 311 -7.69 -8.77 -8.93
CA ARG A 311 -7.43 -9.96 -8.11
C ARG A 311 -8.48 -11.05 -8.29
N ILE A 312 -9.76 -10.68 -8.44
CA ILE A 312 -10.83 -11.65 -8.73
C ILE A 312 -10.56 -12.35 -10.07
N PHE A 313 -10.22 -11.62 -11.13
CA PHE A 313 -9.98 -12.21 -12.45
C PHE A 313 -8.67 -12.96 -12.55
N ASP A 314 -7.62 -12.53 -11.86
CA ASP A 314 -6.36 -13.25 -11.74
C ASP A 314 -6.57 -14.61 -11.05
N ILE A 315 -7.34 -14.65 -9.94
CA ILE A 315 -7.64 -15.91 -9.26
C ILE A 315 -8.60 -16.79 -10.07
N ALA A 316 -9.61 -16.19 -10.70
CA ALA A 316 -10.63 -16.94 -11.45
C ALA A 316 -10.13 -17.46 -12.81
N LYS A 317 -9.13 -16.80 -13.41
CA LYS A 317 -8.60 -17.05 -14.75
C LYS A 317 -9.67 -17.37 -15.79
N PRO A 318 -10.59 -16.44 -16.10
CA PRO A 318 -11.62 -16.66 -17.13
C PRO A 318 -10.98 -16.93 -18.50
N VAL A 319 -11.64 -17.74 -19.34
CA VAL A 319 -11.22 -17.99 -20.73
C VAL A 319 -11.09 -16.65 -21.46
N PRO A 320 -9.96 -16.31 -22.12
CA PRO A 320 -8.90 -17.21 -22.58
C PRO A 320 -7.71 -17.43 -21.63
N ALA A 321 -7.62 -16.76 -20.48
CA ALA A 321 -6.48 -16.89 -19.56
C ALA A 321 -6.24 -18.35 -19.13
N SER A 322 -7.31 -19.10 -18.83
CA SER A 322 -7.18 -20.52 -18.45
C SER A 322 -6.51 -21.41 -19.51
N THR A 323 -6.49 -21.01 -20.78
CA THR A 323 -5.88 -21.79 -21.88
C THR A 323 -4.36 -21.73 -21.88
N LEU A 324 -3.79 -20.72 -21.20
CA LEU A 324 -2.36 -20.47 -21.12
C LEU A 324 -1.70 -21.19 -19.93
N ASN A 325 -2.47 -21.68 -18.95
CA ASN A 325 -1.97 -22.45 -17.79
C ASN A 325 -1.09 -23.65 -18.17
N ASN A 326 -1.27 -24.22 -19.38
CA ASN A 326 -0.47 -25.34 -19.86
C ASN A 326 0.87 -24.91 -20.49
N ARG A 327 1.14 -23.61 -20.57
CA ARG A 327 2.37 -23.04 -21.16
C ARG A 327 3.27 -22.51 -20.06
N THR A 328 4.50 -23.01 -20.03
CA THR A 328 5.53 -22.56 -19.08
C THR A 328 6.43 -21.47 -19.66
N GLU A 329 6.04 -20.86 -20.76
CA GLU A 329 6.85 -19.84 -21.45
C GLU A 329 6.69 -18.50 -20.74
N ALA A 330 7.79 -17.74 -20.59
CA ALA A 330 7.78 -16.48 -19.83
C ALA A 330 6.74 -15.46 -20.31
N TRP A 331 6.40 -15.44 -21.60
CA TRP A 331 5.37 -14.55 -22.13
C TRP A 331 3.95 -14.99 -21.76
N ALA A 332 3.72 -16.30 -21.57
CA ALA A 332 2.42 -16.84 -21.21
C ALA A 332 2.06 -16.43 -19.78
N VAL A 333 3.04 -16.48 -18.87
CA VAL A 333 2.91 -15.98 -17.48
C VAL A 333 2.44 -14.53 -17.47
N ILE A 334 3.10 -13.64 -18.22
CA ILE A 334 2.69 -12.23 -18.30
C ILE A 334 1.33 -12.06 -19.00
N ALA A 335 1.04 -12.87 -20.03
CA ALA A 335 -0.20 -12.76 -20.79
C ALA A 335 -1.45 -13.10 -19.95
N ASP A 336 -1.36 -14.03 -19.00
CA ASP A 336 -2.45 -14.37 -18.07
C ASP A 336 -2.96 -13.14 -17.32
N ASP A 337 -2.05 -12.40 -16.70
CA ASP A 337 -2.36 -11.21 -15.90
C ASP A 337 -2.80 -10.03 -16.77
N VAL A 338 -2.21 -9.91 -17.96
CA VAL A 338 -2.69 -8.92 -18.94
C VAL A 338 -4.13 -9.22 -19.35
N ILE A 339 -4.51 -10.48 -19.54
CA ILE A 339 -5.91 -10.84 -19.84
C ILE A 339 -6.82 -10.49 -18.64
N ALA A 340 -6.42 -10.81 -17.41
CA ALA A 340 -7.16 -10.44 -16.20
C ALA A 340 -7.35 -8.91 -16.07
N SER A 341 -6.33 -8.12 -16.45
CA SER A 341 -6.41 -6.66 -16.49
C SER A 341 -7.43 -6.15 -17.52
N ILE A 342 -7.52 -6.78 -18.69
CA ILE A 342 -8.50 -6.42 -19.72
C ILE A 342 -9.93 -6.71 -19.24
N TYR A 343 -10.16 -7.87 -18.61
CA TYR A 343 -11.46 -8.17 -17.99
C TYR A 343 -11.86 -7.14 -16.96
N THR A 344 -10.92 -6.74 -16.10
CA THR A 344 -11.11 -5.68 -15.11
C THR A 344 -11.56 -4.39 -15.75
N ILE A 345 -10.86 -3.94 -16.79
CA ILE A 345 -11.17 -2.72 -17.53
C ILE A 345 -12.59 -2.78 -18.11
N VAL A 346 -12.90 -3.85 -18.84
CA VAL A 346 -14.20 -4.03 -19.48
C VAL A 346 -15.33 -3.99 -18.44
N VAL A 347 -15.19 -4.71 -17.33
CA VAL A 347 -16.23 -4.77 -16.29
C VAL A 347 -16.47 -3.42 -15.63
N VAL A 348 -15.42 -2.67 -15.30
CA VAL A 348 -15.60 -1.32 -14.74
C VAL A 348 -16.27 -0.38 -15.75
N TYR A 349 -15.91 -0.46 -17.03
CA TYR A 349 -16.58 0.32 -18.08
C TYR A 349 -18.07 -0.04 -18.18
N CYS A 350 -18.41 -1.33 -18.14
CA CYS A 350 -19.81 -1.78 -18.13
C CYS A 350 -20.56 -1.24 -16.90
N ILE A 351 -19.98 -1.36 -15.70
CA ILE A 351 -20.58 -0.82 -14.46
C ILE A 351 -20.83 0.68 -14.60
N ASN A 352 -19.82 1.45 -15.03
CA ASN A 352 -19.96 2.90 -15.20
C ASN A 352 -21.03 3.25 -16.24
N PHE A 353 -21.10 2.52 -17.36
CA PHE A 353 -22.14 2.68 -18.38
C PHE A 353 -23.55 2.46 -17.80
N PHE A 354 -23.76 1.39 -17.03
CA PHE A 354 -25.06 1.12 -16.39
C PHE A 354 -25.41 2.14 -15.31
N VAL A 355 -24.45 2.58 -14.51
CA VAL A 355 -24.66 3.64 -13.52
C VAL A 355 -25.08 4.95 -14.20
N GLN A 356 -24.51 5.28 -15.36
CA GLN A 356 -24.91 6.45 -16.14
C GLN A 356 -26.31 6.34 -16.76
N LEU A 357 -26.75 5.12 -17.08
CA LEU A 357 -28.10 4.85 -17.61
C LEU A 357 -29.21 4.91 -16.55
N THR A 358 -28.88 4.80 -15.25
CA THR A 358 -29.91 4.89 -14.20
C THR A 358 -30.51 6.31 -14.14
N PRO A 359 -31.85 6.45 -14.24
CA PRO A 359 -32.51 7.75 -14.19
C PRO A 359 -32.21 8.47 -12.87
N PHE A 360 -32.04 9.78 -12.96
CA PHE A 360 -31.67 10.75 -11.92
C PHE A 360 -32.36 10.60 -10.54
N ALA A 361 -33.49 9.90 -10.44
CA ALA A 361 -34.28 9.74 -9.21
C ALA A 361 -33.59 8.96 -8.07
N LEU A 362 -32.51 8.22 -8.35
CA LEU A 362 -31.73 7.48 -7.35
C LEU A 362 -30.39 8.14 -6.98
N LYS A 363 -30.04 9.30 -7.57
CA LYS A 363 -28.78 10.02 -7.29
C LYS A 363 -28.85 10.96 -6.06
N THR A 364 -30.01 11.06 -5.41
CA THR A 364 -30.27 12.00 -4.30
C THR A 364 -30.81 11.33 -3.03
N LEU A 365 -30.69 10.00 -2.92
CA LEU A 365 -30.84 9.27 -1.65
C LEU A 365 -29.45 8.82 -1.21
#